data_AF-A0A7L3H6L5-F1
#
_entry.id   AF-A0A7L3H6L5-F1
#
_cell.length_a   1.000
_cell.length_b   1.000
_cell.length_c   1.000
_cell.angle_alpha   90.00
_cell.angle_beta   90.00
_cell.angle_gamma   90.00
#
_symmetry.space_group_name_H-M   'P 1'
#
loop_
_entity.id
_entity.type
_entity.pdbx_description
1 polymer ?
#
loop_
_entity_poly.entity_id
_entity_poly.type
_entity_poly.pdbx_seq_one_letter_code
_entity_poly.pdbx_strand_id
1 'polypeptide(L)'
;NEGNEYFKEKDYGRAVAAYSEGLRRRCGDAELDAVLLTNRAAAHFHLGNYRSALNDAIQAKKLKPTHLKAIIRGALCHVELKNFVEAIAWCEEGLQIDSKEKKLVEIRAKADKSKVNMKAAWHLQCLSLWDPWREGAPSRFLCSERNIKLVLEPSDEEEEVSDGLAEISLDGFHSDSATGAKVHLDADGNLNWPVLFLYPEHEQTDFTMAFHENSRFIDHLMVMFAELPPWDSEKKYLPNNLELYFEDEEREEMYEVNPEHTLLQVLQHER
;
A
#
# COMPACT_ATOMS: atom_id res chain seq x y z
N ASN A 1 -3.74 41.78 7.83
CA ASN A 1 -3.93 42.13 6.40
C ASN A 1 -2.65 42.08 5.57
N GLU A 2 -1.49 42.49 6.10
CA GLU A 2 -0.19 42.40 5.40
C GLU A 2 0.09 41.03 4.76
N GLY A 3 -0.22 39.93 5.47
CA GLY A 3 -0.05 38.58 4.93
C GLY A 3 -0.84 38.32 3.64
N ASN A 4 -2.02 38.92 3.49
CA ASN A 4 -2.82 38.78 2.26
C ASN A 4 -2.18 39.55 1.10
N GLU A 5 -1.55 40.70 1.36
CA GLU A 5 -0.85 41.48 0.32
C GLU A 5 0.39 40.74 -0.15
N TYR A 6 1.23 40.26 0.77
CA TYR A 6 2.38 39.40 0.41
C TYR A 6 1.95 38.14 -0.34
N PHE A 7 0.81 37.55 0.02
CA PHE A 7 0.28 36.40 -0.70
C PHE A 7 -0.10 36.73 -2.15
N LYS A 8 -0.71 37.90 -2.41
CA LYS A 8 -1.02 38.36 -3.77
C LYS A 8 0.25 38.65 -4.58
N GLU A 9 1.28 39.19 -3.92
CA GLU A 9 2.61 39.42 -4.51
C GLU A 9 3.40 38.12 -4.75
N LYS A 10 2.85 36.95 -4.35
CA LYS A 10 3.50 35.64 -4.37
C LYS A 10 4.75 35.55 -3.50
N ASP A 11 4.96 36.52 -2.59
CA ASP A 11 5.96 36.42 -1.53
C ASP A 11 5.38 35.58 -0.38
N TYR A 12 5.33 34.27 -0.61
CA TYR A 12 4.76 33.34 0.36
C TYR A 12 5.58 33.27 1.66
N GLY A 13 6.88 33.54 1.61
CA GLY A 13 7.75 33.57 2.80
C GLY A 13 7.36 34.69 3.75
N ARG A 14 7.21 35.92 3.25
CA ARG A 14 6.72 37.05 4.06
C ARG A 14 5.27 36.89 4.47
N ALA A 15 4.44 36.29 3.61
CA ALA A 15 3.06 35.98 3.96
C ALA A 15 2.99 35.06 5.19
N VAL A 16 3.77 33.97 5.23
CA VAL A 16 3.85 33.06 6.38
C VAL A 16 4.27 33.80 7.66
N ALA A 17 5.28 34.67 7.58
CA ALA A 17 5.75 35.45 8.72
C ALA A 17 4.64 36.37 9.25
N ALA A 18 3.98 37.12 8.36
CA ALA A 18 2.91 38.04 8.73
C ALA A 18 1.68 37.33 9.34
N TYR A 19 1.27 36.18 8.79
CA TYR A 19 0.19 35.39 9.39
C TYR A 19 0.59 34.80 10.75
N SER A 20 1.85 34.38 10.91
CA SER A 20 2.35 33.86 12.19
C SER A 20 2.37 34.93 13.27
N GLU A 21 2.75 36.17 12.93
CA GLU A 21 2.62 37.31 13.84
C GLU A 21 1.15 37.56 14.22
N GLY A 22 0.23 37.47 13.26
CA GLY A 22 -1.21 37.56 13.53
C GLY A 22 -1.67 36.52 14.57
N LEU A 23 -1.31 35.26 14.38
CA LEU A 23 -1.65 34.17 15.31
C LEU A 23 -0.99 34.32 16.69
N ARG A 24 0.22 34.90 16.76
CA ARG A 24 0.92 35.17 18.04
C ARG A 24 0.19 36.19 18.91
N ARG A 25 -0.52 37.14 18.30
CA ARG A 25 -1.26 38.17 19.04
C ARG A 25 -2.45 37.62 19.82
N ARG A 26 -2.91 36.39 19.54
CA ARG A 26 -3.99 35.66 20.23
C ARG A 26 -5.18 36.57 20.55
N CYS A 27 -5.86 37.02 19.51
CA CYS A 27 -6.99 37.95 19.62
C CYS A 27 -8.25 37.31 20.25
N GLY A 28 -8.23 36.00 20.56
CA GLY A 28 -9.34 35.28 21.20
C GLY A 28 -10.52 34.99 20.27
N ASP A 29 -10.40 35.30 18.98
CA ASP A 29 -11.41 35.06 17.95
C ASP A 29 -11.05 33.80 17.15
N ALA A 30 -11.75 32.70 17.44
CA ALA A 30 -11.52 31.41 16.82
C ALA A 30 -11.81 31.42 15.31
N GLU A 31 -12.72 32.28 14.82
CA GLU A 31 -13.03 32.41 13.40
C GLU A 31 -11.86 33.07 12.67
N LEU A 32 -11.32 34.15 13.24
CA LEU A 32 -10.15 34.83 12.71
C LEU A 32 -8.92 33.92 12.73
N ASP A 33 -8.70 33.19 13.82
CA ASP A 33 -7.59 32.25 13.93
C ASP A 33 -7.70 31.13 12.89
N ALA A 34 -8.90 30.58 12.65
CA ALA A 34 -9.13 29.60 11.59
C ALA A 34 -8.81 30.16 10.20
N VAL A 35 -9.18 31.41 9.91
CA VAL A 35 -8.86 32.09 8.64
C VAL A 35 -7.37 32.33 8.50
N LEU A 36 -6.69 32.82 9.54
CA LEU A 36 -5.25 33.06 9.53
C LEU A 36 -4.46 31.76 9.35
N LEU A 37 -4.89 30.70 10.03
CA LEU A 37 -4.32 29.37 9.85
C LEU A 37 -4.51 28.90 8.42
N THR A 38 -5.71 29.01 7.83
CA THR A 38 -6.01 28.62 6.42
C THR A 38 -5.30 29.49 5.36
N ASN A 39 -4.92 30.71 5.68
CA ASN A 39 -4.12 31.55 4.79
C ASN A 39 -2.61 31.28 4.91
N ARG A 40 -2.07 31.18 6.15
CA ARG A 40 -0.66 30.75 6.39
C ARG A 40 -0.41 29.40 5.75
N ALA A 41 -1.43 28.59 5.87
CA ALA A 41 -1.59 27.37 5.19
C ALA A 41 -1.35 27.46 3.66
N ALA A 42 -2.18 28.20 2.93
CA ALA A 42 -2.00 28.35 1.49
C ALA A 42 -0.58 28.81 1.14
N ALA A 43 0.01 29.71 1.93
CA ALA A 43 1.38 30.17 1.74
C ALA A 43 2.42 29.05 1.92
N HIS A 44 2.30 28.22 2.97
CA HIS A 44 3.15 27.03 3.14
C HIS A 44 3.01 26.04 1.99
N PHE A 45 1.80 25.85 1.47
CA PHE A 45 1.56 24.93 0.35
C PHE A 45 2.30 25.39 -0.91
N HIS A 46 2.23 26.69 -1.25
CA HIS A 46 2.98 27.24 -2.38
C HIS A 46 4.50 27.22 -2.22
N LEU A 47 5.01 27.14 -0.99
CA LEU A 47 6.43 26.95 -0.70
C LEU A 47 6.87 25.47 -0.77
N GLY A 48 5.96 24.52 -1.01
CA GLY A 48 6.26 23.08 -0.95
C GLY A 48 6.37 22.51 0.46
N ASN A 49 6.04 23.31 1.49
CA ASN A 49 6.12 22.89 2.90
C ASN A 49 4.86 22.10 3.30
N TYR A 50 4.58 20.99 2.63
CA TYR A 50 3.31 20.25 2.70
C TYR A 50 2.93 19.73 4.10
N ARG A 51 3.91 19.39 4.95
CA ARG A 51 3.65 18.92 6.34
C ARG A 51 3.27 20.06 7.27
N SER A 52 4.08 21.12 7.32
CA SER A 52 3.75 22.36 8.05
C SER A 52 2.42 22.91 7.56
N ALA A 53 2.22 22.76 6.25
CA ALA A 53 0.98 23.05 5.64
C ALA A 53 -0.16 22.24 6.27
N LEU A 54 -0.21 20.93 6.07
CA LEU A 54 -1.26 20.07 6.63
C LEU A 54 -1.56 20.34 8.12
N ASN A 55 -0.53 20.56 8.95
CA ASN A 55 -0.72 20.88 10.36
C ASN A 55 -1.57 22.15 10.61
N ASP A 56 -1.38 23.21 9.81
CA ASP A 56 -2.22 24.40 9.87
C ASP A 56 -3.67 24.13 9.43
N ALA A 57 -3.86 23.27 8.43
CA ALA A 57 -5.22 22.89 7.98
C ALA A 57 -5.96 22.10 9.06
N ILE A 58 -5.26 21.18 9.73
CA ILE A 58 -5.79 20.41 10.86
C ILE A 58 -6.19 21.33 12.00
N GLN A 59 -5.34 22.31 12.36
CA GLN A 59 -5.67 23.27 13.40
C GLN A 59 -6.87 24.15 13.02
N ALA A 60 -6.92 24.64 11.77
CA ALA A 60 -8.06 25.42 11.29
C ALA A 60 -9.37 24.62 11.32
N LYS A 61 -9.32 23.34 10.90
CA LYS A 61 -10.47 22.41 10.98
C LYS A 61 -10.89 22.14 12.43
N LYS A 62 -9.94 22.03 13.38
CA LYS A 62 -10.25 21.88 14.82
C LYS A 62 -10.97 23.10 15.39
N LEU A 63 -10.55 24.31 14.99
CA LEU A 63 -11.21 25.55 15.42
C LEU A 63 -12.59 25.72 14.77
N LYS A 64 -12.69 25.38 13.48
CA LYS A 64 -13.92 25.47 12.70
C LYS A 64 -14.09 24.24 11.79
N PRO A 65 -14.82 23.21 12.24
CA PRO A 65 -15.04 21.99 11.47
C PRO A 65 -15.76 22.22 10.13
N THR A 66 -16.58 23.26 10.03
CA THR A 66 -17.32 23.62 8.81
C THR A 66 -16.52 24.50 7.85
N HIS A 67 -15.22 24.74 8.11
CA HIS A 67 -14.41 25.63 7.30
C HIS A 67 -13.92 24.92 6.02
N LEU A 68 -14.73 25.00 4.96
CA LEU A 68 -14.49 24.29 3.70
C LEU A 68 -13.11 24.57 3.07
N LYS A 69 -12.60 25.81 3.16
CA LYS A 69 -11.26 26.16 2.64
C LYS A 69 -10.14 25.42 3.37
N ALA A 70 -10.24 25.23 4.69
CA ALA A 70 -9.27 24.43 5.44
C ALA A 70 -9.31 22.96 5.00
N ILE A 71 -10.52 22.43 4.78
CA ILE A 71 -10.72 21.04 4.35
C ILE A 71 -10.12 20.80 2.97
N ILE A 72 -10.48 21.63 1.98
CA ILE A 72 -9.92 21.58 0.62
C ILE A 72 -8.39 21.59 0.68
N ARG A 73 -7.85 22.48 1.51
CA ARG A 73 -6.41 22.68 1.61
C ARG A 73 -5.72 21.51 2.32
N GLY A 74 -6.34 20.89 3.32
CA GLY A 74 -5.85 19.66 3.95
C GLY A 74 -5.85 18.47 2.98
N ALA A 75 -6.94 18.30 2.21
CA ALA A 75 -7.03 17.27 1.16
C ALA A 75 -5.92 17.43 0.10
N LEU A 76 -5.65 18.67 -0.35
CA LEU A 76 -4.53 18.94 -1.25
C LEU A 76 -3.18 18.57 -0.65
N CYS A 77 -2.95 18.88 0.63
CA CYS A 77 -1.69 18.51 1.30
C CYS A 77 -1.51 17.00 1.36
N HIS A 78 -2.58 16.25 1.66
CA HIS A 78 -2.54 14.79 1.67
C HIS A 78 -2.21 14.20 0.29
N VAL A 79 -2.78 14.76 -0.80
CA VAL A 79 -2.43 14.33 -2.17
C VAL A 79 -0.95 14.56 -2.47
N GLU A 80 -0.39 15.73 -2.13
CA GLU A 80 1.03 16.02 -2.37
C GLU A 80 1.97 15.19 -1.49
N LEU A 81 1.50 14.75 -0.32
CA LEU A 81 2.22 13.83 0.56
C LEU A 81 2.04 12.35 0.17
N LYS A 82 1.27 12.05 -0.89
CA LYS A 82 0.89 10.69 -1.33
C LYS A 82 0.02 9.90 -0.33
N ASN A 83 -0.55 10.59 0.65
CA ASN A 83 -1.50 10.02 1.63
C ASN A 83 -2.91 10.01 1.02
N PHE A 84 -3.12 9.16 0.00
CA PHE A 84 -4.35 9.22 -0.81
C PHE A 84 -5.60 8.80 -0.04
N VAL A 85 -5.49 7.89 0.92
CA VAL A 85 -6.61 7.44 1.76
C VAL A 85 -7.15 8.60 2.60
N GLU A 86 -6.27 9.32 3.28
CA GLU A 86 -6.64 10.49 4.06
C GLU A 86 -7.14 11.62 3.16
N ALA A 87 -6.56 11.82 1.97
CA ALA A 87 -7.06 12.81 1.02
C ALA A 87 -8.54 12.56 0.65
N ILE A 88 -8.92 11.30 0.41
CA ILE A 88 -10.30 10.90 0.11
C ILE A 88 -11.20 11.18 1.32
N ALA A 89 -10.79 10.78 2.53
CA ALA A 89 -11.57 11.00 3.75
C ALA A 89 -11.84 12.51 3.99
N TRP A 90 -10.83 13.36 3.80
CA TRP A 90 -11.01 14.82 3.90
C TRP A 90 -11.97 15.36 2.83
N CYS A 91 -11.92 14.84 1.60
CA CYS A 91 -12.88 15.21 0.56
C CYS A 91 -14.31 14.79 0.92
N GLU A 92 -14.50 13.59 1.46
CA GLU A 92 -15.81 13.10 1.88
C GLU A 92 -16.41 13.95 2.99
N GLU A 93 -15.63 14.28 4.02
CA GLU A 93 -16.06 15.20 5.08
C GLU A 93 -16.46 16.58 4.54
N GLY A 94 -15.67 17.13 3.60
CA GLY A 94 -16.00 18.41 2.98
C GLY A 94 -17.25 18.35 2.10
N LEU A 95 -17.48 17.25 1.39
CA LEU A 95 -18.67 17.02 0.57
C LEU A 95 -19.93 16.76 1.42
N GLN A 96 -19.79 16.31 2.67
CA GLN A 96 -20.90 16.28 3.63
C GLN A 96 -21.34 17.70 4.02
N ILE A 97 -20.43 18.68 4.02
CA ILE A 97 -20.74 20.09 4.30
C ILE A 97 -21.32 20.78 3.06
N ASP A 98 -20.66 20.63 1.91
CA ASP A 98 -21.13 21.13 0.62
C ASP A 98 -20.96 20.06 -0.47
N SER A 99 -22.06 19.40 -0.80
CA SER A 99 -22.10 18.30 -1.77
C SER A 99 -21.80 18.73 -3.21
N LYS A 100 -21.77 20.04 -3.50
CA LYS A 100 -21.54 20.60 -4.84
C LYS A 100 -20.17 21.28 -4.97
N GLU A 101 -19.31 21.18 -3.97
CA GLU A 101 -17.98 21.76 -4.02
C GLU A 101 -17.11 21.05 -5.07
N LYS A 102 -17.01 21.68 -6.25
CA LYS A 102 -16.29 21.15 -7.42
C LYS A 102 -14.85 20.83 -7.07
N LYS A 103 -14.20 21.63 -6.22
CA LYS A 103 -12.78 21.43 -5.94
C LYS A 103 -12.51 20.13 -5.20
N LEU A 104 -13.39 19.76 -4.27
CA LEU A 104 -13.28 18.50 -3.53
C LEU A 104 -13.55 17.30 -4.42
N VAL A 105 -14.51 17.39 -5.35
CA VAL A 105 -14.76 16.34 -6.35
C VAL A 105 -13.53 16.12 -7.23
N GLU A 106 -12.89 17.19 -7.72
CA GLU A 106 -11.65 17.09 -8.50
C GLU A 106 -10.49 16.47 -7.71
N ILE A 107 -10.31 16.89 -6.46
CA ILE A 107 -9.23 16.38 -5.59
C ILE A 107 -9.47 14.90 -5.29
N ARG A 108 -10.71 14.51 -4.99
CA ARG A 108 -11.08 13.11 -4.76
C ARG A 108 -10.79 12.26 -5.98
N ALA A 109 -11.27 12.66 -7.16
CA ALA A 109 -11.02 11.91 -8.40
C ALA A 109 -9.52 11.78 -8.71
N LYS A 110 -8.72 12.83 -8.46
CA LYS A 110 -7.25 12.76 -8.56
C LYS A 110 -6.67 11.78 -7.54
N ALA A 111 -7.09 11.83 -6.29
CA ALA A 111 -6.62 10.95 -5.23
C ALA A 111 -6.96 9.48 -5.50
N ASP A 112 -8.19 9.18 -5.93
CA ASP A 112 -8.64 7.84 -6.32
C ASP A 112 -7.79 7.29 -7.48
N LYS A 113 -7.61 8.09 -8.54
CA LYS A 113 -6.76 7.70 -9.68
C LYS A 113 -5.31 7.46 -9.26
N SER A 114 -4.75 8.34 -8.44
CA SER A 114 -3.38 8.19 -7.94
C SER A 114 -3.21 6.99 -7.02
N LYS A 115 -4.22 6.67 -6.19
CA LYS A 115 -4.25 5.47 -5.34
C LYS A 115 -4.22 4.19 -6.18
N VAL A 116 -5.09 4.09 -7.20
CA VAL A 116 -5.13 2.95 -8.12
C VAL A 116 -3.81 2.81 -8.88
N ASN A 117 -3.28 3.92 -9.42
CA ASN A 117 -2.00 3.90 -10.13
C ASN A 117 -0.83 3.48 -9.22
N MET A 118 -0.83 3.90 -7.96
CA MET A 118 0.19 3.50 -6.99
C MET A 118 0.08 2.03 -6.63
N LYS A 119 -1.14 1.51 -6.42
CA LYS A 119 -1.39 0.07 -6.23
C LYS A 119 -0.90 -0.73 -7.43
N ALA A 120 -1.26 -0.33 -8.64
CA ALA A 120 -0.85 -1.00 -9.87
C ALA A 120 0.68 -0.96 -10.09
N ALA A 121 1.32 0.18 -9.84
CA ALA A 121 2.77 0.29 -9.95
C ALA A 121 3.50 -0.60 -8.92
N TRP A 122 3.00 -0.63 -7.69
CA TRP A 122 3.53 -1.51 -6.65
C TRP A 122 3.30 -2.99 -6.96
N HIS A 123 2.14 -3.34 -7.50
CA HIS A 123 1.85 -4.70 -7.96
C HIS A 123 2.79 -5.13 -9.10
N LEU A 124 2.98 -4.29 -10.12
CA LEU A 124 3.95 -4.56 -11.19
C LEU A 124 5.39 -4.71 -10.67
N GLN A 125 5.76 -3.92 -9.66
CA GLN A 125 7.04 -4.07 -9.00
C GLN A 125 7.14 -5.44 -8.31
N CYS A 126 6.10 -5.85 -7.58
CA CYS A 126 6.04 -7.18 -6.95
C CYS A 126 6.09 -8.32 -7.97
N LEU A 127 5.36 -8.20 -9.09
CA LEU A 127 5.44 -9.15 -10.19
C LEU A 127 6.85 -9.20 -10.80
N SER A 128 7.52 -8.07 -11.00
CA SER A 128 8.91 -8.06 -11.50
C SER A 128 9.90 -8.74 -10.54
N LEU A 129 9.61 -8.70 -9.23
CA LEU A 129 10.36 -9.47 -8.23
C LEU A 129 10.02 -10.97 -8.32
N TRP A 130 8.82 -11.31 -8.81
CA TRP A 130 8.30 -12.67 -9.02
C TRP A 130 8.65 -13.27 -10.40
N ASP A 131 8.96 -12.49 -11.42
CA ASP A 131 9.23 -12.99 -12.78
C ASP A 131 10.33 -14.07 -12.85
N PRO A 132 11.49 -13.94 -12.14
CA PRO A 132 12.53 -14.98 -12.17
C PRO A 132 12.11 -16.36 -11.63
N TRP A 133 10.97 -16.42 -10.93
CA TRP A 133 10.45 -17.62 -10.27
C TRP A 133 9.47 -18.40 -11.15
N ARG A 134 8.89 -17.72 -12.15
CA ARG A 134 7.87 -18.29 -13.05
C ARG A 134 8.39 -19.47 -13.85
N GLU A 135 9.69 -19.48 -14.17
CA GLU A 135 10.39 -20.53 -14.90
C GLU A 135 10.64 -21.81 -14.06
N GLY A 136 10.45 -21.76 -12.74
CA GLY A 136 10.62 -22.88 -11.81
C GLY A 136 9.31 -23.47 -11.29
N ALA A 137 8.20 -23.27 -12.02
CA ALA A 137 6.87 -23.71 -11.59
C ALA A 137 6.83 -25.24 -11.38
N PRO A 138 6.17 -25.72 -10.31
CA PRO A 138 6.02 -27.15 -10.07
C PRO A 138 5.22 -27.79 -11.21
N SER A 139 5.48 -29.07 -11.47
CA SER A 139 4.72 -29.82 -12.46
C SER A 139 3.21 -29.64 -12.25
N ARG A 140 2.47 -29.33 -13.34
CA ARG A 140 1.01 -29.21 -13.33
C ARG A 140 0.34 -30.42 -12.68
N PHE A 141 0.95 -31.60 -12.81
CA PHE A 141 0.49 -32.84 -12.20
C PHE A 141 0.51 -32.78 -10.66
N LEU A 142 1.63 -32.36 -10.06
CA LEU A 142 1.80 -32.28 -8.60
C LEU A 142 0.85 -31.27 -7.95
N CYS A 143 0.55 -30.18 -8.66
CA CYS A 143 -0.42 -29.19 -8.20
C CYS A 143 -1.86 -29.70 -8.31
N SER A 144 -2.18 -30.40 -9.40
CA SER A 144 -3.49 -31.02 -9.60
C SER A 144 -3.79 -32.07 -8.52
N GLU A 145 -2.82 -32.93 -8.17
CA GLU A 145 -2.98 -33.91 -7.07
C GLU A 145 -3.31 -33.25 -5.72
N ARG A 146 -2.86 -32.02 -5.52
CA ARG A 146 -3.06 -31.23 -4.30
C ARG A 146 -4.21 -30.24 -4.39
N ASN A 147 -5.00 -30.23 -5.47
CA ASN A 147 -6.06 -29.24 -5.75
C ASN A 147 -5.59 -27.78 -5.73
N ILE A 148 -4.35 -27.52 -6.15
CA ILE A 148 -3.78 -26.18 -6.23
C ILE A 148 -4.05 -25.60 -7.63
N LYS A 149 -4.71 -24.44 -7.70
CA LYS A 149 -4.92 -23.71 -8.95
C LYS A 149 -3.68 -22.89 -9.28
N LEU A 150 -3.01 -23.23 -10.37
CA LEU A 150 -1.92 -22.42 -10.91
C LEU A 150 -2.47 -21.45 -11.96
N VAL A 151 -2.44 -20.15 -11.65
CA VAL A 151 -2.65 -19.10 -12.65
C VAL A 151 -1.34 -18.92 -13.41
N LEU A 152 -1.16 -19.68 -14.48
CA LEU A 152 -0.11 -19.45 -15.47
C LEU A 152 -0.79 -18.90 -16.71
N GLU A 153 -0.52 -17.65 -17.11
CA GLU A 153 -0.81 -17.25 -18.49
C GLU A 153 -0.21 -18.29 -19.45
N PRO A 154 -0.98 -18.76 -20.45
CA PRO A 154 -0.50 -19.77 -21.38
C PRO A 154 0.77 -19.26 -22.06
N SER A 155 1.89 -19.91 -21.80
CA SER A 155 3.01 -19.88 -22.72
C SER A 155 2.56 -20.62 -23.98
N ASP A 156 2.71 -20.01 -25.15
CA ASP A 156 2.34 -20.53 -26.48
C ASP A 156 3.08 -21.82 -26.92
N GLU A 157 3.54 -22.64 -25.97
CA GLU A 157 4.24 -23.89 -26.21
C GLU A 157 3.41 -25.06 -25.68
N GLU A 158 2.26 -25.30 -26.32
CA GLU A 158 1.64 -26.64 -26.31
C GLU A 158 2.42 -27.52 -27.30
N GLU A 159 3.51 -28.13 -26.86
CA GLU A 159 4.02 -29.34 -27.52
C GLU A 159 3.35 -30.58 -26.93
N GLU A 160 2.59 -31.26 -27.79
CA GLU A 160 2.09 -32.61 -27.59
C GLU A 160 3.22 -33.55 -27.15
N VAL A 161 3.08 -34.23 -26.01
CA VAL A 161 3.88 -35.43 -25.74
C VAL A 161 2.98 -36.60 -25.36
N SER A 162 3.01 -37.56 -26.29
CA SER A 162 2.45 -38.90 -26.30
C SER A 162 2.71 -39.71 -25.02
N ASP A 163 1.72 -40.55 -24.73
CA ASP A 163 1.72 -41.76 -23.91
C ASP A 163 3.07 -42.52 -23.97
N GLY A 164 3.70 -42.76 -22.83
CA GLY A 164 4.94 -43.55 -22.72
C GLY A 164 5.66 -43.37 -21.39
N LEU A 165 5.56 -44.36 -20.52
CA LEU A 165 6.39 -44.55 -19.32
C LEU A 165 7.87 -44.25 -19.61
N ALA A 166 8.39 -43.16 -19.06
CA ALA A 166 9.82 -42.87 -19.04
C ALA A 166 10.22 -42.28 -17.68
N GLU A 167 11.34 -42.78 -17.19
CA GLU A 167 11.95 -42.56 -15.89
C GLU A 167 11.97 -41.10 -15.42
N ILE A 168 11.67 -40.91 -14.15
CA ILE A 168 11.85 -39.67 -13.39
C ILE A 168 13.36 -39.41 -13.32
N SER A 169 13.90 -38.69 -14.30
CA SER A 169 15.21 -38.04 -14.18
C SER A 169 15.02 -36.74 -13.43
N LEU A 170 15.45 -36.72 -12.17
CA LEU A 170 15.42 -35.58 -11.23
C LEU A 170 16.53 -34.54 -11.49
N ASP A 171 17.18 -34.60 -12.65
CA ASP A 171 18.28 -33.69 -13.01
C ASP A 171 17.99 -33.07 -14.37
N GLY A 172 17.61 -31.79 -14.42
CA GLY A 172 17.41 -31.14 -15.71
C GLY A 172 16.77 -29.76 -15.78
N PHE A 173 16.82 -28.90 -14.75
CA PHE A 173 16.42 -27.49 -14.90
C PHE A 173 17.31 -26.54 -14.08
N HIS A 174 18.54 -26.34 -14.55
CA HIS A 174 19.34 -25.18 -14.13
C HIS A 174 18.81 -23.94 -14.88
N SER A 175 17.91 -23.20 -14.24
CA SER A 175 17.69 -21.79 -14.58
C SER A 175 18.43 -20.95 -13.55
N ASP A 176 19.29 -20.07 -14.05
CA ASP A 176 20.15 -19.16 -13.30
C ASP A 176 19.33 -17.97 -12.75
N SER A 177 18.36 -18.23 -11.86
CA SER A 177 17.77 -17.14 -11.07
C SER A 177 18.79 -16.69 -10.01
N ALA A 178 18.99 -15.39 -9.84
CA ALA A 178 20.03 -14.83 -8.96
C ALA A 178 19.90 -15.22 -7.47
N THR A 179 18.77 -15.79 -7.06
CA THR A 179 18.48 -16.30 -5.71
C THR A 179 18.39 -17.83 -5.63
N GLY A 180 18.25 -18.52 -6.77
CA GLY A 180 18.23 -19.99 -6.86
C GLY A 180 17.01 -20.69 -6.24
N ALA A 181 16.07 -19.96 -5.65
CA ALA A 181 14.91 -20.60 -5.02
C ALA A 181 13.79 -20.87 -6.05
N LYS A 182 13.17 -22.03 -5.93
CA LYS A 182 12.18 -22.61 -6.85
C LYS A 182 11.24 -23.49 -6.05
N VAL A 183 10.06 -23.78 -6.59
CA VAL A 183 9.23 -24.81 -5.98
C VAL A 183 9.95 -26.15 -6.13
N HIS A 184 10.17 -26.83 -5.01
CA HIS A 184 10.87 -28.11 -4.99
C HIS A 184 10.26 -29.05 -3.97
N LEU A 185 10.45 -30.34 -4.19
CA LEU A 185 10.06 -31.39 -3.25
C LEU A 185 11.17 -31.58 -2.22
N ASP A 186 10.79 -31.79 -0.96
CA ASP A 186 11.70 -32.31 0.06
C ASP A 186 11.85 -33.84 -0.05
N ALA A 187 12.65 -34.42 0.85
CA ALA A 187 12.89 -35.86 0.89
C ALA A 187 11.63 -36.70 1.20
N ASP A 188 10.62 -36.09 1.82
CA ASP A 188 9.37 -36.72 2.20
C ASP A 188 8.28 -36.54 1.12
N GLY A 189 8.59 -35.83 0.03
CA GLY A 189 7.68 -35.57 -1.07
C GLY A 189 6.71 -34.40 -0.84
N ASN A 190 6.98 -33.53 0.13
CA ASN A 190 6.22 -32.30 0.35
C ASN A 190 6.78 -31.13 -0.47
N LEU A 191 5.91 -30.23 -0.90
CA LEU A 191 6.32 -29.04 -1.65
C LEU A 191 6.84 -27.92 -0.73
N ASN A 192 7.89 -27.26 -1.19
CA ASN A 192 8.43 -26.05 -0.61
C ASN A 192 8.27 -24.92 -1.62
N TRP A 193 7.59 -23.85 -1.21
CA TRP A 193 7.22 -22.73 -2.09
C TRP A 193 8.02 -21.47 -1.77
N PRO A 194 8.50 -20.74 -2.79
CA PRO A 194 8.89 -19.36 -2.57
C PRO A 194 7.64 -18.52 -2.25
N VAL A 195 7.69 -17.74 -1.16
CA VAL A 195 6.56 -16.91 -0.71
C VAL A 195 7.03 -15.48 -0.48
N LEU A 196 6.34 -14.53 -1.12
CA LEU A 196 6.56 -13.09 -0.96
C LEU A 196 5.50 -12.52 -0.01
N PHE A 197 5.94 -11.98 1.12
CA PHE A 197 5.10 -11.20 2.02
C PHE A 197 5.15 -9.73 1.64
N LEU A 198 3.97 -9.11 1.65
CA LEU A 198 3.79 -7.73 1.22
C LEU A 198 3.28 -6.89 2.39
N TYR A 199 3.87 -5.72 2.59
CA TYR A 199 3.49 -4.77 3.65
C TYR A 199 3.11 -3.41 3.03
N PRO A 200 1.88 -3.27 2.50
CA PRO A 200 1.48 -2.09 1.74
C PRO A 200 1.51 -0.78 2.54
N GLU A 201 1.25 -0.81 3.85
CA GLU A 201 1.28 0.39 4.72
C GLU A 201 2.66 1.07 4.72
N HIS A 202 3.73 0.29 4.57
CA HIS A 202 5.11 0.77 4.64
C HIS A 202 5.89 0.61 3.33
N GLU A 203 5.23 0.17 2.25
CA GLU A 203 5.86 -0.14 0.96
C GLU A 203 7.06 -1.11 1.11
N GLN A 204 6.95 -2.08 2.03
CA GLN A 204 7.99 -3.08 2.29
C GLN A 204 7.57 -4.46 1.79
N THR A 205 8.55 -5.33 1.60
CA THR A 205 8.34 -6.74 1.27
C THR A 205 9.36 -7.60 1.99
N ASP A 206 8.99 -8.85 2.27
CA ASP A 206 9.90 -9.88 2.77
C ASP A 206 9.74 -11.15 1.95
N PHE A 207 10.83 -11.92 1.83
CA PHE A 207 10.86 -13.07 0.96
C PHE A 207 11.31 -14.33 1.70
N THR A 208 10.46 -15.36 1.65
CA THR A 208 10.78 -16.71 2.15
C THR A 208 11.12 -17.62 0.97
N MET A 209 12.39 -18.04 0.88
CA MET A 209 12.89 -18.88 -0.22
C MET A 209 12.21 -20.26 -0.29
N ALA A 210 11.91 -20.86 0.86
CA ALA A 210 11.35 -22.21 0.96
C ALA A 210 10.34 -22.26 2.11
N PHE A 211 9.07 -22.08 1.77
CA PHE A 211 7.93 -22.18 2.66
C PHE A 211 7.31 -23.57 2.48
N HIS A 212 7.49 -24.42 3.49
CA HIS A 212 6.99 -25.78 3.45
C HIS A 212 5.45 -25.82 3.46
N GLU A 213 4.84 -26.64 2.61
CA GLU A 213 3.38 -26.63 2.38
C GLU A 213 2.55 -26.93 3.65
N ASN A 214 3.12 -27.69 4.60
CA ASN A 214 2.48 -28.01 5.88
C ASN A 214 2.88 -27.07 7.03
N SER A 215 3.72 -26.05 6.79
CA SER A 215 4.03 -25.04 7.80
C SER A 215 2.89 -24.04 7.93
N ARG A 216 2.63 -23.57 9.16
CA ARG A 216 1.64 -22.53 9.41
C ARG A 216 2.23 -21.15 9.17
N PHE A 217 1.39 -20.20 8.76
CA PHE A 217 1.81 -18.81 8.59
C PHE A 217 2.32 -18.21 9.91
N ILE A 218 1.65 -18.49 11.02
CA ILE A 218 2.03 -17.94 12.34
C ILE A 218 3.45 -18.34 12.74
N ASP A 219 3.90 -19.56 12.42
CA ASP A 219 5.24 -20.03 12.75
C ASP A 219 6.31 -19.24 12.00
N HIS A 220 6.07 -18.91 10.73
CA HIS A 220 6.95 -18.05 9.93
C HIS A 220 6.90 -16.59 10.43
N LEU A 221 5.71 -16.05 10.68
CA LEU A 221 5.55 -14.67 11.17
C LEU A 221 6.25 -14.46 12.52
N MET A 222 6.20 -15.43 13.42
CA MET A 222 6.91 -15.38 14.70
C MET A 222 8.43 -15.27 14.52
N VAL A 223 9.00 -15.89 13.49
CA VAL A 223 10.43 -15.79 13.19
C VAL A 223 10.75 -14.47 12.49
N MET A 224 9.96 -14.09 11.49
CA MET A 224 10.16 -12.85 10.71
C MET A 224 10.09 -11.60 11.58
N PHE A 225 9.15 -11.56 12.52
CA PHE A 225 8.93 -10.44 13.44
C PHE A 225 9.44 -10.72 14.86
N ALA A 226 10.42 -11.63 15.02
CA ALA A 226 11.09 -11.86 16.30
C ALA A 226 11.79 -10.58 16.80
N GLU A 227 12.31 -9.77 15.87
CA GLU A 227 12.80 -8.43 16.10
C GLU A 227 11.89 -7.42 15.39
N LEU A 228 11.62 -6.28 16.03
CA LEU A 228 10.80 -5.23 15.43
C LEU A 228 11.54 -4.62 14.23
N PRO A 229 10.94 -4.61 13.04
CA PRO A 229 11.56 -4.03 11.87
C PRO A 229 11.84 -2.52 12.08
N PRO A 230 12.93 -1.97 11.52
CA PRO A 230 13.30 -0.57 11.71
C PRO A 230 12.27 0.41 11.10
N TRP A 231 11.47 -0.06 10.13
CA TRP A 231 10.40 0.72 9.51
C TRP A 231 9.11 0.75 10.34
N ASP A 232 8.92 -0.16 11.30
CA ASP A 232 7.76 -0.19 12.20
C ASP A 232 7.94 0.76 13.39
N SER A 233 7.89 2.06 13.11
CA SER A 233 8.06 3.11 14.14
C SER A 233 6.93 3.09 15.19
N GLU A 234 5.75 2.58 14.82
CA GLU A 234 4.56 2.54 15.69
C GLU A 234 4.43 1.22 16.47
N LYS A 235 5.30 0.24 16.22
CA LYS A 235 5.35 -1.08 16.86
C LYS A 235 4.06 -1.87 16.68
N LYS A 236 3.46 -1.80 15.49
CA LYS A 236 2.19 -2.48 15.15
C LYS A 236 2.40 -3.90 14.65
N TYR A 237 3.57 -4.22 14.08
CA TYR A 237 3.83 -5.48 13.39
C TYR A 237 4.27 -6.58 14.37
N LEU A 238 3.36 -6.94 15.27
CA LEU A 238 3.53 -8.05 16.21
C LEU A 238 2.79 -9.29 15.66
N PRO A 239 3.37 -10.50 15.69
CA PRO A 239 2.78 -11.70 15.07
C PRO A 239 1.30 -11.95 15.39
N ASN A 240 0.87 -11.70 16.63
CA ASN A 240 -0.51 -11.93 17.07
C ASN A 240 -1.51 -10.84 16.63
N ASN A 241 -1.02 -9.72 16.11
CA ASN A 241 -1.82 -8.59 15.65
C ASN A 241 -1.82 -8.48 14.12
N LEU A 242 -1.11 -9.37 13.42
CA LEU A 242 -1.04 -9.34 11.96
C LEU A 242 -2.26 -10.05 11.37
N GLU A 243 -2.89 -9.35 10.43
CA GLU A 243 -3.95 -9.90 9.58
C GLU A 243 -3.35 -10.18 8.20
N LEU A 244 -3.55 -11.41 7.69
CA LEU A 244 -3.03 -11.84 6.40
C LEU A 244 -4.16 -11.83 5.37
N TYR A 245 -3.82 -11.46 4.14
CA TYR A 245 -4.77 -11.48 3.03
C TYR A 245 -4.09 -11.94 1.74
N PHE A 246 -4.87 -12.55 0.84
CA PHE A 246 -4.51 -12.71 -0.58
C PHE A 246 -5.58 -12.06 -1.46
N GLU A 247 -5.21 -11.68 -2.68
CA GLU A 247 -6.09 -11.05 -3.66
C GLU A 247 -6.49 -12.07 -4.73
N ASP A 248 -7.79 -12.17 -5.01
CA ASP A 248 -8.29 -12.79 -6.25
C ASP A 248 -8.28 -11.70 -7.33
N GLU A 249 -7.28 -11.75 -8.21
CA GLU A 249 -7.06 -10.74 -9.26
C GLU A 249 -8.21 -10.66 -10.27
N GLU A 250 -8.90 -11.77 -10.55
CA GLU A 250 -10.03 -11.77 -11.49
C GLU A 250 -11.26 -11.07 -10.91
N ARG A 251 -11.43 -11.14 -9.58
CA ARG A 251 -12.59 -10.59 -8.87
C ARG A 251 -12.32 -9.26 -8.18
N GLU A 252 -11.06 -8.83 -8.10
CA GLU A 252 -10.61 -7.69 -7.30
C GLU A 252 -11.07 -7.81 -5.82
N GLU A 253 -11.15 -9.03 -5.30
CA GLU A 253 -11.59 -9.34 -3.93
C GLU A 253 -10.43 -9.79 -3.05
N MET A 254 -10.42 -9.34 -1.79
CA MET A 254 -9.43 -9.75 -0.79
C MET A 254 -10.01 -10.83 0.11
N TYR A 255 -9.22 -11.87 0.36
CA TYR A 255 -9.59 -13.00 1.22
C TYR A 255 -8.67 -13.04 2.43
N GLU A 256 -9.26 -13.03 3.63
CA GLU A 256 -8.52 -13.13 4.89
C GLU A 256 -7.99 -14.55 5.09
N VAL A 257 -6.71 -14.65 5.49
CA VAL A 257 -6.03 -15.90 5.80
C VAL A 257 -5.88 -16.02 7.30
N ASN A 258 -6.40 -17.11 7.86
CA ASN A 258 -6.14 -17.46 9.25
C ASN A 258 -4.65 -17.81 9.43
N PRO A 259 -3.88 -17.10 10.29
CA PRO A 259 -2.46 -17.37 10.51
C PRO A 259 -2.16 -18.82 10.98
N GLU A 260 -3.13 -19.48 11.60
CA GLU A 260 -3.00 -20.87 12.08
C GLU A 260 -3.10 -21.92 10.96
N HIS A 261 -3.56 -21.53 9.76
CA HIS A 261 -3.61 -22.43 8.62
C HIS A 261 -2.23 -22.66 8.00
N THR A 262 -2.08 -23.80 7.34
CA THR A 262 -0.88 -24.12 6.55
C THR A 262 -0.94 -23.47 5.18
N LEU A 263 0.21 -23.35 4.53
CA LEU A 263 0.27 -22.87 3.14
C LEU A 263 -0.61 -23.72 2.22
N LEU A 264 -0.55 -25.05 2.34
CA LEU A 264 -1.36 -25.96 1.53
C LEU A 264 -2.87 -25.69 1.69
N GLN A 265 -3.35 -25.46 2.92
CA GLN A 265 -4.76 -25.16 3.17
C GLN A 265 -5.21 -23.87 2.49
N VAL A 266 -4.33 -22.87 2.42
CA VAL A 266 -4.61 -21.60 1.74
C VAL A 266 -4.54 -21.76 0.22
N LEU A 267 -3.58 -22.51 -0.30
CA LEU A 267 -3.45 -22.81 -1.75
C LEU A 267 -4.60 -23.68 -2.29
N GLN A 268 -5.25 -24.46 -1.42
CA GLN A 268 -6.43 -25.27 -1.72
C GLN A 268 -7.75 -24.49 -1.66
N HIS A 269 -7.71 -23.18 -1.42
CA HIS A 269 -8.90 -22.36 -1.39
C HIS A 269 -9.66 -22.42 -2.72
N GLU A 270 -10.99 -22.43 -2.69
CA GLU A 270 -11.83 -22.67 -3.89
C GLU A 270 -11.79 -21.56 -4.94
N ARG A 271 -11.09 -20.45 -4.67
CA ARG A 271 -11.00 -19.29 -5.55
C ARG A 271 -9.85 -19.45 -6.53
#